data_AF-A0A7S8A554-F1
#
_entry.id   AF-A0A7S8A554-F1
#
_cell.length_a   1.000
_cell.length_b   1.000
_cell.length_c   1.000
_cell.angle_alpha   90.00
_cell.angle_beta   90.00
_cell.angle_gamma   90.00
#
_symmetry.space_group_name_H-M   'P 1'
#
loop_
_entity.id
_entity.type
_entity.pdbx_description
1 polymer ?
#
loop_
_entity_poly.entity_id
_entity_poly.type
_entity_poly.pdbx_seq_one_letter_code
_entity_poly.pdbx_strand_id
1 'polypeptide(L)'
;MLMTKDRRPAIRTLRGWALHVLQEAGAIHECEEHGWARDRADPHARDHALALARQHPPEGVSADQADAEINDVLDSIGETCPECPDEGL
;
A
#
# COMPACT_ATOMS: atom_id res chain seq x y z
N MET A 1 5.68 21.77 13.73
CA MET A 1 4.50 20.91 13.99
C MET A 1 3.66 20.91 12.71
N LEU A 2 3.93 19.99 11.78
CA LEU A 2 3.03 19.79 10.63
C LEU A 2 2.07 18.67 10.99
N MET A 3 0.80 19.05 11.12
CA MET A 3 -0.32 18.16 11.32
C MET A 3 -0.60 17.44 10.00
N THR A 4 -0.08 16.23 9.81
CA THR A 4 -0.69 15.25 8.88
C THR A 4 -1.90 14.64 9.58
N LYS A 5 -2.89 15.50 9.89
CA LYS A 5 -4.12 15.10 10.55
C LYS A 5 -5.14 14.82 9.47
N ASP A 6 -5.51 13.55 9.40
CA ASP A 6 -6.55 12.92 8.57
C ASP A 6 -6.03 12.18 7.33
N ARG A 7 -5.82 10.87 7.48
CA ARG A 7 -6.09 9.80 6.49
C ARG A 7 -5.65 8.44 7.05
N ARG A 8 -6.23 8.04 8.19
CA ARG A 8 -6.62 6.64 8.25
C ARG A 8 -7.94 6.63 7.50
N PRO A 9 -8.00 6.35 6.18
CA PRO A 9 -9.29 6.05 5.60
C PRO A 9 -9.83 4.91 6.47
N ALA A 10 -10.94 5.16 7.17
CA ALA A 10 -11.78 4.07 7.59
C ALA A 10 -11.87 3.18 6.36
N ILE A 11 -11.43 1.93 6.47
CA ILE A 11 -11.38 0.97 5.37
C ILE A 11 -12.81 0.88 4.82
N ARG A 12 -13.10 1.71 3.81
CA ARG A 12 -14.44 1.87 3.22
C ARG A 12 -14.46 1.30 1.81
N THR A 13 -13.29 0.93 1.29
CA THR A 13 -13.05 0.41 -0.05
C THR A 13 -12.00 -0.70 0.02
N LEU A 14 -12.09 -1.68 -0.89
CA LEU A 14 -11.14 -2.78 -1.00
C LEU A 14 -9.70 -2.28 -1.19
N ARG A 15 -9.53 -1.23 -2.01
CA ARG A 15 -8.29 -0.46 -2.14
C ARG A 15 -7.73 0.09 -0.83
N GLY A 16 -8.59 0.64 0.04
CA GLY A 16 -8.16 1.17 1.35
C GLY A 16 -7.69 0.07 2.30
N TRP A 17 -8.30 -1.12 2.22
CA TRP A 17 -7.85 -2.31 2.93
C TRP A 17 -6.50 -2.80 2.39
N ALA A 18 -6.35 -2.90 1.07
CA ALA A 18 -5.12 -3.36 0.43
C ALA A 18 -3.92 -2.47 0.78
N LEU A 19 -4.11 -1.14 0.78
CA LEU A 19 -3.11 -0.18 1.27
C LEU A 19 -2.69 -0.46 2.71
N HIS A 20 -3.66 -0.74 3.60
CA HIS A 20 -3.36 -1.01 5.00
C HIS A 20 -2.55 -2.31 5.15
N VAL A 21 -2.93 -3.39 4.46
CA VAL A 21 -2.19 -4.65 4.47
C VAL A 21 -0.78 -4.48 3.93
N LEU A 22 -0.61 -3.73 2.84
CA LEU A 22 0.70 -3.42 2.27
C LEU A 22 1.58 -2.63 3.23
N GLN A 23 1.01 -1.70 3.99
CA GLN A 23 1.72 -0.91 4.99
C GLN A 23 2.14 -1.77 6.18
N GLU A 24 1.24 -2.63 6.68
CA GLU A 24 1.53 -3.60 7.75
C GLU A 24 2.61 -4.61 7.33
N ALA A 25 2.60 -5.03 6.06
CA ALA A 25 3.61 -5.91 5.49
C ALA A 25 4.96 -5.23 5.21
N GLY A 26 5.02 -3.90 5.27
CA GLY A 26 6.20 -3.12 4.88
C GLY A 26 6.49 -3.14 3.38
N ALA A 27 5.50 -3.50 2.56
CA ALA A 27 5.58 -3.50 1.10
C ALA A 27 5.52 -2.09 0.53
N ILE A 28 4.85 -1.17 1.22
CA ILE A 28 4.86 0.26 0.91
C ILE A 28 5.47 1.05 2.06
N HIS A 29 6.10 2.18 1.73
CA HIS A 29 6.53 3.16 2.71
C HIS A 29 5.95 4.54 2.38
N GLU A 30 5.74 5.37 3.39
CA GLU A 30 5.35 6.76 3.17
C GLU A 30 6.61 7.58 2.87
N CYS A 31 6.54 8.46 1.87
CA CYS A 31 7.53 9.49 1.68
C CYS A 31 7.43 10.47 2.86
N GLU A 32 8.49 10.60 3.66
CA GLU A 32 8.47 11.44 4.87
C GLU A 32 8.21 12.93 4.57
N GLU A 33 8.56 13.37 3.36
CA GLU A 33 8.45 14.76 2.93
C GLU A 33 7.06 15.12 2.36
N HIS A 34 6.40 14.16 1.69
CA HIS A 34 5.17 14.41 0.95
C HIS A 34 3.98 13.54 1.38
N GLY A 35 4.20 12.51 2.20
CA GLY A 35 3.15 11.60 2.67
C GLY A 35 2.59 10.64 1.62
N TRP A 36 3.23 10.52 0.44
CA TRP A 36 2.82 9.57 -0.59
C TRP A 36 3.25 8.15 -0.25
N ALA A 37 2.36 7.18 -0.46
CA ALA A 37 2.74 5.78 -0.48
C ALA A 37 3.64 5.51 -1.69
N ARG A 38 4.78 4.86 -1.44
CA ARG A 38 5.74 4.38 -2.43
C ARG A 38 5.87 2.87 -2.29
N ASP A 39 5.86 2.17 -3.40
CA ASP A 39 6.16 0.74 -3.40
C ASP A 39 7.65 0.53 -3.12
N ARG A 40 7.95 -0.32 -2.14
CA ARG A 40 9.33 -0.73 -1.82
C ARG A 40 9.90 -1.67 -2.90
N ALA A 41 9.03 -2.25 -3.71
CA ALA A 41 9.35 -3.29 -4.70
C ALA A 41 10.08 -4.51 -4.10
N ASP A 42 9.94 -4.72 -2.79
CA ASP A 42 10.59 -5.80 -2.07
C ASP A 42 9.78 -7.10 -2.24
N PRO A 43 10.35 -8.16 -2.84
CA PRO A 43 9.61 -9.38 -3.12
C PRO A 43 9.18 -10.12 -1.84
N HIS A 44 9.94 -10.00 -0.75
CA HIS A 44 9.57 -10.62 0.53
C HIS A 44 8.42 -9.87 1.19
N ALA A 45 8.42 -8.54 1.13
CA ALA A 45 7.32 -7.74 1.66
C ALA A 45 6.02 -7.96 0.86
N ARG A 46 6.12 -8.13 -0.46
CA ARG A 46 4.97 -8.48 -1.31
C ARG A 46 4.40 -9.85 -0.94
N ASP A 47 5.23 -10.88 -0.84
CA ASP A 47 4.79 -12.22 -0.41
C ASP A 47 4.10 -12.19 0.97
N HIS A 48 4.67 -11.43 1.91
CA HIS A 48 4.08 -11.23 3.23
C HIS A 48 2.72 -10.51 3.18
N ALA A 49 2.56 -9.50 2.32
CA ALA A 49 1.29 -8.82 2.10
C ALA A 49 0.21 -9.77 1.53
N LEU A 50 0.57 -10.61 0.56
CA LEU A 50 -0.33 -11.62 -0.01
C LEU A 50 -0.72 -12.67 1.04
N ALA A 51 0.23 -13.11 1.87
CA ALA A 51 -0.07 -14.02 2.97
C ALA A 51 -1.06 -13.40 3.98
N LEU A 52 -0.91 -12.12 4.33
CA LEU A 52 -1.86 -11.40 5.20
C LEU A 52 -3.23 -11.24 4.52
N ALA A 53 -3.25 -10.88 3.24
CA ALA A 53 -4.46 -10.73 2.44
C ALA A 53 -5.30 -12.02 2.40
N ARG A 54 -4.65 -13.18 2.30
CA ARG A 54 -5.29 -14.50 2.30
C ARG A 54 -5.76 -14.94 3.68
N GLN A 55 -5.06 -14.54 4.74
CA GLN A 55 -5.41 -14.88 6.12
C GLN A 55 -6.58 -14.03 6.64
N HIS A 56 -6.63 -12.76 6.24
CA HIS A 56 -7.62 -11.79 6.70
C HIS A 56 -8.30 -11.04 5.53
N PRO A 57 -8.98 -11.76 4.62
CA PRO A 57 -9.71 -11.11 3.55
C PRO A 57 -10.93 -10.36 4.09
N PRO A 58 -11.32 -9.25 3.45
CA PRO A 58 -12.55 -8.54 3.81
C PRO A 58 -13.79 -9.37 3.48
N GLU A 59 -14.91 -9.03 4.13
CA GLU A 59 -16.16 -9.77 3.96
C GLU A 59 -16.63 -9.78 2.49
N GLY A 60 -16.97 -10.97 1.99
CA GLY A 60 -17.41 -11.16 0.60
C GLY A 60 -16.31 -11.16 -0.45
N VAL A 61 -15.03 -11.10 -0.05
CA VAL A 61 -13.88 -11.15 -0.96
C VAL A 61 -13.16 -12.50 -0.84
N SER A 62 -12.91 -13.13 -1.97
CA SER A 62 -12.14 -14.38 -2.02
C SER A 62 -10.63 -14.10 -1.92
N ALA A 63 -9.84 -15.08 -1.46
CA ALA A 63 -8.38 -14.98 -1.40
C ALA A 63 -7.74 -14.54 -2.73
N ASP A 64 -8.28 -15.01 -3.86
CA ASP A 64 -7.82 -14.64 -5.21
C ASP A 64 -8.10 -13.17 -5.55
N GLN A 65 -9.29 -12.68 -5.18
CA GLN A 65 -9.65 -11.25 -5.36
C GLN A 65 -8.82 -10.35 -4.45
N ALA A 66 -8.51 -10.81 -3.25
CA ALA A 66 -7.64 -10.11 -2.31
C ALA A 66 -6.22 -9.97 -2.87
N ASP A 67 -5.66 -11.06 -3.42
CA ASP A 67 -4.37 -11.04 -4.12
C ASP A 67 -4.39 -10.07 -5.31
N ALA A 68 -5.44 -10.13 -6.14
CA ALA A 68 -5.58 -9.26 -7.29
C ALA A 68 -5.62 -7.78 -6.90
N GLU A 69 -6.37 -7.42 -5.85
CA GLU A 69 -6.42 -6.02 -5.38
C GLU A 69 -5.07 -5.55 -4.84
N ILE A 70 -4.35 -6.38 -4.08
CA ILE A 70 -3.02 -6.03 -3.57
C ILE A 70 -2.07 -5.71 -4.74
N ASN A 71 -2.08 -6.53 -5.79
CA ASN A 71 -1.27 -6.29 -6.98
C ASN A 71 -1.73 -5.06 -7.77
N ASP A 72 -3.03 -4.83 -7.91
CA ASP A 72 -3.59 -3.64 -8.58
C ASP A 72 -3.20 -2.35 -7.86
N VAL A 73 -3.24 -2.36 -6.52
CA VAL A 73 -2.80 -1.21 -5.72
C VAL A 73 -1.31 -0.97 -5.85
N LEU A 74 -0.49 -2.03 -5.85
CA LEU A 74 0.94 -1.91 -6.08
C LEU A 74 1.25 -1.39 -7.48
N ASP A 75 0.55 -1.85 -8.52
CA ASP A 75 0.70 -1.35 -9.90
C ASP A 75 0.28 0.13 -10.00
N SER A 76 -0.77 0.51 -9.27
CA SER A 76 -1.22 1.91 -9.18
C SER A 76 -0.26 2.80 -8.38
N ILE A 77 0.57 2.25 -7.50
CA ILE A 77 1.55 2.99 -6.69
C ILE A 77 2.90 2.91 -7.40
N GLY A 78 3.36 4.05 -7.92
CA GLY A 78 4.71 4.12 -8.45
C GLY A 78 5.77 3.80 -7.39
N GLU A 79 6.87 3.19 -7.84
CA GLU A 79 8.12 3.02 -7.06
C GLU A 79 8.72 4.39 -6.63
N THR A 80 8.31 5.48 -7.29
CA THR A 80 8.78 6.84 -7.02
C THR A 80 7.61 7.78 -6.69
N CYS A 81 7.85 8.72 -5.77
CA CYS A 81 6.89 9.80 -5.47
C CYS A 81 7.01 10.83 -6.60
N PRO A 82 5.92 11.13 -7.32
CA PRO A 82 5.93 12.07 -8.45
C PRO A 82 6.17 13.53 -8.02
N GLU A 83 5.95 13.86 -6.75
CA GLU A 83 6.19 15.21 -6.19
C GLU A 83 7.58 15.38 -5.59
N CYS A 84 8.30 14.29 -5.30
CA CYS A 84 9.71 14.43 -4.99
C CYS A 84 10.42 14.89 -6.26
N PRO A 85 11.31 15.89 -6.19
CA PRO A 85 12.27 16.08 -7.26
C PRO A 85 13.01 14.74 -7.37
N ASP A 86 12.87 14.08 -8.52
CA ASP A 86 13.80 13.05 -8.94
C ASP A 86 15.15 13.79 -9.01
N GLU A 87 15.89 13.81 -7.90
CA GLU A 87 17.27 14.31 -7.87
C GLU A 87 18.13 13.27 -8.61
N GLY A 88 17.83 13.08 -9.89
CA GLY A 88 18.69 12.47 -10.87
C GLY A 88 19.76 13.46 -11.29
N LEU A 89 20.64 13.84 -10.34
CA LEU A 89 21.89 14.55 -10.63
C LEU A 89 23.10 13.74 -10.16
#